data_AF-A0A843E7U2-F1
#
_entry.id   AF-A0A843E7U2-F1
#
_cell.length_a   1.000
_cell.length_b   1.000
_cell.length_c   1.000
_cell.angle_alpha   90.00
_cell.angle_beta   90.00
_cell.angle_gamma   90.00
#
_symmetry.space_group_name_H-M   'P 1'
#
loop_
_entity.id
_entity.type
_entity.pdbx_description
1 polymer ?
#
loop_
_entity_poly.entity_id
_entity_poly.type
_entity_poly.pdbx_seq_one_letter_code
_entity_poly.pdbx_strand_id
1 'polypeptide(L)'
;LPAEVRGPNYPNYAMNVGHLSGYTGIPKAAHAARKDAWTANPYVRVAFADPALVFDFANVTKEIGRGALREFQPAGERSAVIKG
;
A
#
# COMPACT_ATOMS: atom_id res chain seq x y z
N LEU A 1 0.57 11.98 -19.22
CA LEU A 1 -0.35 11.10 -18.48
C LEU A 1 -0.90 11.81 -17.24
N PRO A 2 -2.19 11.63 -16.86
CA PRO A 2 -2.73 11.99 -15.54
C PRO A 2 -1.90 11.35 -14.41
N ALA A 3 -1.83 12.00 -13.24
CA ALA A 3 -0.96 11.55 -12.15
C ALA A 3 -1.39 10.17 -11.60
N GLU A 4 -2.69 9.89 -11.62
CA GLU A 4 -3.36 8.66 -11.19
C GLU A 4 -2.90 7.42 -11.95
N VAL A 5 -2.40 7.60 -13.19
CA VAL A 5 -1.96 6.52 -14.08
C VAL A 5 -0.46 6.60 -14.40
N ARG A 6 0.27 7.50 -13.74
CA ARG A 6 1.74 7.41 -13.70
C ARG A 6 2.14 6.38 -12.64
N GLY A 7 3.35 5.87 -12.76
CA GLY A 7 3.91 4.94 -11.79
C GLY A 7 5.42 4.91 -11.87
N PRO A 8 6.06 3.94 -11.20
CA PRO A 8 7.52 3.78 -11.22
C PRO A 8 8.11 3.66 -12.64
N ASN A 9 7.33 3.23 -13.64
CA ASN A 9 7.78 3.13 -15.03
C ASN A 9 7.46 4.36 -15.91
N TYR A 10 6.93 5.45 -15.33
CA TYR A 10 6.90 6.72 -16.05
C TYR A 10 8.36 7.19 -16.24
N PRO A 11 8.82 7.55 -17.46
CA PRO A 11 10.26 7.68 -17.74
C PRO A 11 11.05 8.52 -16.73
N ASN A 12 10.48 9.66 -16.30
CA ASN A 12 11.16 10.56 -15.36
C ASN A 12 11.15 10.07 -13.91
N TYR A 13 10.37 9.04 -13.58
CA TYR A 13 10.20 8.52 -12.21
C TYR A 13 10.97 7.22 -11.97
N ALA A 14 11.63 6.69 -13.00
CA ALA A 14 12.15 5.32 -13.04
C ALA A 14 13.37 5.03 -12.16
N MET A 15 14.03 6.07 -11.64
CA MET A 15 15.37 5.90 -11.06
C MET A 15 15.53 6.41 -9.63
N ASN A 16 14.72 7.36 -9.18
CA ASN A 16 15.07 8.16 -7.99
C ASN A 16 14.14 7.90 -6.80
N VAL A 17 14.76 7.69 -5.63
CA VAL A 17 14.08 7.63 -4.33
C VAL A 17 13.48 8.99 -3.94
N GLY A 18 12.62 9.03 -2.91
CA GLY A 18 12.07 10.28 -2.37
C GLY A 18 10.91 10.89 -3.18
N HIS A 19 10.50 10.27 -4.29
CA HIS A 19 9.46 10.81 -5.18
C HIS A 19 8.17 9.99 -5.14
N LEU A 20 8.26 8.68 -5.35
CA LEU A 20 7.11 7.83 -5.63
C LEU A 20 6.08 7.78 -4.50
N SER A 21 6.51 7.74 -3.23
CA SER A 21 5.60 7.79 -2.09
C SER A 21 4.84 9.13 -1.99
N GLY A 22 5.46 10.24 -2.39
CA GLY A 22 4.77 11.52 -2.52
C GLY A 22 3.78 11.50 -3.70
N TYR A 23 4.18 10.91 -4.82
CA TYR A 23 3.35 10.84 -6.03
C TYR A 23 2.15 9.90 -5.92
N THR A 24 2.11 8.97 -4.96
CA THR A 24 0.89 8.24 -4.62
C THR A 24 -0.05 9.08 -3.74
N GLY A 25 0.50 9.93 -2.87
CA GLY A 25 -0.25 10.82 -1.98
C GLY A 25 -0.93 11.99 -2.70
N ILE A 26 -0.27 12.60 -3.70
CA ILE A 26 -0.79 13.76 -4.45
C ILE A 26 -2.14 13.49 -5.14
N PRO A 27 -2.29 12.48 -6.02
CA PRO A 27 -3.59 12.17 -6.63
C PRO A 27 -4.60 11.74 -5.57
N LYS A 28 -4.19 10.97 -4.55
CA LYS A 28 -5.06 10.59 -3.44
C LYS A 28 -5.63 11.83 -2.72
N ALA A 29 -4.84 12.89 -2.53
CA ALA A 29 -5.27 14.10 -1.85
C ALA A 29 -6.41 14.81 -2.60
N ALA A 30 -6.35 14.91 -3.93
CA ALA A 30 -7.40 15.50 -4.75
C ALA A 30 -8.75 14.76 -4.57
N HIS A 31 -8.70 13.43 -4.65
CA HIS A 31 -9.89 12.58 -4.46
C HIS A 31 -10.39 12.56 -3.01
N ALA A 32 -9.50 12.62 -2.02
CA ALA A 32 -9.86 12.70 -0.62
C ALA A 32 -10.62 14.00 -0.30
N ALA A 33 -10.16 15.14 -0.82
CA ALA A 33 -10.83 16.44 -0.66
C ALA A 33 -12.25 16.43 -1.29
N ARG A 34 -12.40 15.74 -2.42
CA ARG A 34 -13.69 15.55 -3.10
C ARG A 34 -14.59 14.50 -2.45
N LYS A 35 -14.07 13.71 -1.52
CA LYS A 35 -14.72 12.53 -0.92
C LYS A 35 -15.06 11.45 -1.95
N ASP A 36 -14.26 11.33 -3.00
CA ASP A 36 -14.40 10.25 -3.97
C ASP A 36 -14.06 8.91 -3.30
N ALA A 37 -14.82 7.86 -3.64
CA ALA A 37 -14.64 6.53 -3.04
C ALA A 37 -13.30 5.87 -3.41
N TRP A 38 -12.70 6.25 -4.55
CA TRP A 38 -11.48 5.67 -5.11
C TRP A 38 -10.67 6.73 -5.91
N THR A 39 -9.40 6.42 -6.21
CA THR A 39 -8.49 7.32 -6.95
C THR A 39 -8.37 6.94 -8.43
N ALA A 40 -7.89 5.72 -8.73
CA ALA A 40 -7.66 5.28 -10.12
C ALA A 40 -8.48 4.06 -10.56
N ASN A 41 -8.81 3.15 -9.63
CA ASN A 41 -9.54 1.92 -9.96
C ASN A 41 -10.45 1.47 -8.80
N PRO A 42 -11.78 1.36 -8.99
CA PRO A 42 -12.70 0.94 -7.93
C PRO A 42 -12.55 -0.54 -7.52
N TYR A 43 -12.16 -1.42 -8.43
CA TYR A 43 -11.97 -2.84 -8.12
C TYR A 43 -10.80 -3.04 -7.15
N VAL A 44 -9.69 -2.31 -7.36
CA VAL A 44 -8.54 -2.32 -6.44
C VAL A 44 -8.95 -1.80 -5.07
N ARG A 45 -9.78 -0.76 -4.99
CA ARG A 45 -10.26 -0.22 -3.71
C ARG A 45 -11.03 -1.27 -2.91
N VAL A 46 -11.94 -1.99 -3.56
CA VAL A 46 -12.77 -3.01 -2.90
C VAL A 46 -11.96 -4.26 -2.55
N ALA A 47 -11.06 -4.70 -3.42
CA ALA A 47 -10.26 -5.91 -3.20
C ALA A 47 -9.41 -5.87 -1.92
N PHE A 48 -9.00 -4.69 -1.46
CA PHE A 48 -8.23 -4.51 -0.23
C PHE A 48 -9.07 -4.07 0.97
N ALA A 49 -10.40 -3.96 0.83
CA ALA A 49 -11.33 -3.72 1.93
C ALA A 49 -11.74 -5.05 2.60
N ASP A 50 -10.75 -5.88 2.94
CA ASP A 50 -10.94 -7.25 3.43
C ASP A 50 -10.18 -7.46 4.75
N PRO A 51 -10.88 -7.67 5.88
CA PRO A 51 -10.25 -7.95 7.17
C PRO A 51 -9.61 -9.35 7.26
N ALA A 52 -9.82 -10.24 6.29
CA ALA A 52 -9.15 -11.53 6.24
C ALA A 52 -7.68 -11.44 5.77
N LEU A 53 -7.25 -10.28 5.27
CA LEU A 53 -5.85 -10.05 4.93
C LEU A 53 -4.97 -10.03 6.18
N VAL A 54 -3.77 -10.62 6.07
CA VAL A 54 -2.78 -10.68 7.16
C VAL A 54 -2.34 -9.28 7.62
N PHE A 55 -2.28 -8.34 6.67
CA PHE A 55 -1.88 -6.96 6.91
C PHE A 55 -3.08 -6.02 6.92
N ASP A 56 -3.16 -5.14 7.93
CA ASP A 56 -4.23 -4.13 8.01
C ASP A 56 -3.91 -2.90 7.13
N PHE A 57 -4.46 -2.91 5.91
CA PHE A 57 -4.31 -1.81 4.96
C PHE A 57 -5.09 -0.53 5.34
N ALA A 58 -5.98 -0.58 6.34
CA ALA A 58 -6.65 0.62 6.85
C ALA A 58 -5.75 1.40 7.83
N ASN A 59 -4.78 0.75 8.48
CA ASN A 59 -3.91 1.35 9.49
C ASN A 59 -2.41 1.09 9.23
N VAL A 60 -1.94 1.35 8.02
CA VAL A 60 -0.57 1.05 7.54
C VAL A 60 0.54 1.50 8.52
N THR A 61 0.50 2.72 9.05
CA THR A 61 1.55 3.22 9.97
C THR A 61 1.56 2.48 11.31
N LYS A 62 0.37 2.10 11.82
CA LYS A 62 0.24 1.29 13.03
C LYS A 62 0.84 -0.09 12.81
N GLU A 63 0.58 -0.69 11.65
CA GLU A 63 1.11 -1.99 11.27
C GLU A 63 2.64 -2.00 11.14
N ILE A 64 3.21 -0.95 10.55
CA ILE A 64 4.67 -0.75 10.54
C ILE A 64 5.21 -0.68 11.98
N GLY A 65 4.53 0.04 12.88
CA GLY A 65 4.88 0.09 14.30
C GLY A 65 4.82 -1.28 14.99
N ARG A 66 3.75 -2.05 14.74
CA ARG A 66 3.61 -3.43 15.22
C ARG A 66 4.76 -4.33 14.74
N GLY A 67 5.17 -4.18 13.47
CA GLY A 67 6.35 -4.84 12.92
C GLY A 67 7.65 -4.42 13.61
N ALA A 68 7.82 -3.14 13.91
CA ALA A 68 8.99 -2.62 14.62
C ALA A 68 9.11 -3.18 16.06
N LEU A 69 7.97 -3.45 16.71
CA LEU A 69 7.91 -4.12 18.01
C LEU A 69 8.08 -5.64 17.95
N ARG A 70 8.20 -6.22 16.74
CA ARG A 70 8.23 -7.68 16.49
C ARG A 70 6.95 -8.40 16.92
N GLU A 71 5.83 -7.70 16.89
CA GLU A 71 4.50 -8.22 17.27
C GLU A 71 3.64 -8.59 16.04
N PHE A 72 4.12 -8.31 14.84
CA PHE A 72 3.45 -8.71 13.60
C PHE A 72 3.76 -10.19 13.30
N GLN A 73 2.73 -11.01 13.13
CA GLN A 73 2.87 -12.40 12.71
C GLN A 73 2.66 -12.51 11.20
N PRO A 74 3.72 -12.72 10.39
CA PRO A 74 3.56 -12.94 8.96
C PRO A 74 2.98 -14.32 8.66
N ALA A 75 2.33 -14.42 7.49
CA ALA A 75 2.04 -15.70 6.86
C ALA A 75 3.25 -16.19 6.04
N GLY A 76 3.26 -17.48 5.68
CA GLY A 76 4.30 -18.07 4.82
C GLY A 76 5.53 -18.62 5.56
N GLU A 77 5.51 -18.62 6.90
CA GLU A 77 6.53 -19.31 7.68
C GLU A 77 6.61 -20.81 7.33
N ARG A 78 7.82 -21.36 7.36
CA ARG A 78 8.09 -22.78 7.02
C ARG A 78 8.35 -23.65 8.24
N SER A 79 8.11 -23.13 9.45
CA SER A 79 8.34 -23.82 10.73
C SER A 79 7.58 -25.15 10.83
N ALA A 80 6.47 -25.31 10.09
CA ALA A 80 5.73 -26.56 10.01
C ALA A 80 6.49 -27.70 9.30
N VAL A 81 7.47 -27.39 8.44
CA VAL A 81 8.19 -28.37 7.59
C VAL A 81 9.71 -28.35 7.77
N ILE A 82 10.24 -27.47 8.62
CA ILE A 82 11.68 -27.39 8.94
C ILE A 82 11.85 -27.92 10.37
N LYS A 83 12.74 -28.90 10.56
CA LYS A 83 13.12 -29.37 11.92
C LYS A 83 13.85 -28.25 12.66
N GLY A 84 13.44 -28.02 13.92
CA GLY A 84 14.16 -27.18 14.88
C GLY A 84 15.38 -27.88 15.47
#